data_AF-A0A814AZC0-F1
#
_entry.id   AF-A0A814AZC0-F1
#
_cell.length_a   1.000
_cell.length_b   1.000
_cell.length_c   1.000
_cell.angle_alpha   90.00
_cell.angle_beta   90.00
_cell.angle_gamma   90.00
#
_symmetry.space_group_name_H-M   'P 1'
#
loop_
_entity.id
_entity.type
_entity.pdbx_description
1 polymer ?
#
loop_
_entity_poly.entity_id
_entity_poly.type
_entity_poly.pdbx_seq_one_letter_code
_entity_poly.pdbx_strand_id
1 'polypeptide(L)'
;MMVVDVRKLNNGIGPARPVYQHGHFCVRAFHRLISYPSYTLFLLFIIYLLIMDIILYFKIRSRKLLDFNLSDTILNQKIIHTIDIFDLLSIKKIMIEPIIHYVRSPLAESLETKLHFTYYFPFISANVISYFHCFLSLISIKFISNESLFRRQIGVIIFQFRTFLDCFDGVIYRAHTNDKRFKSYYGNFGYYVDAISDIIGGTCLIIGCLLYFFKQRSFHTKLSIRTHSNKYSNSSVSNEGNNETDLIILNIDDDDIEAQTYSHIHSSSKTTNMSSNLFETKQTIFITLVLFSLRYSLSAIFWNRNVHAYEDLLDSQVDLSQQKSLQLSILHSPLTILIFYLWRYLCALSIQDYLSFAIFIDRTWEFIQKTSTIYWCTLLLTIFLTELHINQIRSLFTVLATK
;
A
#
# COMPACT_ATOMS: atom_id res chain seq x y z
N MET A 1 13.84 84.65 -13.31
CA MET A 1 15.21 84.84 -12.77
C MET A 1 15.12 84.37 -11.33
N MET A 2 15.68 83.26 -10.85
CA MET A 2 16.91 82.54 -11.17
C MET A 2 16.69 81.03 -11.18
N VAL A 3 17.38 80.37 -12.10
CA VAL A 3 17.69 78.95 -12.11
C VAL A 3 18.78 78.69 -11.07
N VAL A 4 18.63 77.65 -10.24
CA VAL A 4 19.77 77.03 -9.55
C VAL A 4 19.61 75.51 -9.63
N ASP A 5 20.43 74.91 -10.49
CA ASP A 5 20.78 73.48 -10.54
C ASP A 5 21.98 73.27 -9.60
N VAL A 6 21.89 72.31 -8.68
CA VAL A 6 23.08 71.74 -8.01
C VAL A 6 22.91 70.21 -7.93
N ARG A 7 23.44 69.55 -8.95
CA ARG A 7 24.02 68.21 -8.81
C ARG A 7 25.22 68.25 -7.85
N LYS A 8 25.23 67.41 -6.80
CA LYS A 8 26.21 66.32 -6.58
C LYS A 8 26.31 65.86 -5.12
N LEU A 9 26.46 64.53 -5.00
CA LEU A 9 27.15 63.75 -3.95
C LEU A 9 26.43 63.53 -2.61
N ASN A 10 25.92 62.32 -2.39
CA ASN A 10 26.65 61.42 -1.50
C ASN A 10 26.34 59.93 -1.72
N ASN A 11 27.43 59.14 -1.72
CA ASN A 11 27.47 57.70 -1.83
C ASN A 11 27.07 57.05 -0.50
N GLY A 12 26.34 55.93 -0.55
CA GLY A 12 25.97 55.15 0.62
C GLY A 12 25.56 53.72 0.26
N ILE A 13 26.52 52.94 -0.23
CA ILE A 13 26.42 51.49 -0.42
C ILE A 13 26.36 50.83 0.96
N GLY A 14 25.28 50.10 1.23
CA GLY A 14 25.18 49.17 2.35
C GLY A 14 24.41 47.91 1.90
N PRO A 15 24.99 46.71 1.96
CA PRO A 15 24.31 45.50 1.52
C PRO A 15 23.19 45.11 2.50
N ALA A 16 21.98 44.93 1.97
CA ALA A 16 20.88 44.30 2.69
C ALA A 16 21.29 42.85 3.03
N ARG A 17 21.65 42.60 4.30
CA ARG A 17 21.84 41.25 4.81
C ARG A 17 20.47 40.57 4.94
N PRO A 18 20.24 39.40 4.32
CA PRO A 18 19.09 38.57 4.68
C PRO A 18 19.34 37.99 6.08
N VAL A 19 18.51 38.39 7.03
CA VAL A 19 18.48 37.78 8.37
C VAL A 19 17.90 36.37 8.21
N TYR A 20 18.79 35.37 8.21
CA TYR A 20 18.42 33.96 8.34
C TYR A 20 17.85 33.71 9.74
N GLN A 21 16.52 33.78 9.87
CA GLN A 21 15.82 33.26 11.05
C GLN A 21 15.75 31.72 10.98
N HIS A 22 16.78 31.06 11.51
CA HIS A 22 16.82 29.59 11.68
C HIS A 22 16.14 29.07 12.96
N GLY A 23 15.33 29.88 13.66
CA GLY A 23 14.71 29.49 14.94
C GLY A 23 13.25 29.00 14.88
N HIS A 24 12.52 29.19 13.77
CA HIS A 24 11.05 29.01 13.74
C HIS A 24 10.55 27.87 12.84
N PHE A 25 11.43 27.01 12.33
CA PHE A 25 11.02 25.93 11.42
C PHE A 25 10.20 24.84 12.12
N CYS A 26 10.54 24.51 13.38
CA CYS A 26 9.87 23.43 14.10
C CYS A 26 8.43 23.80 14.52
N VAL A 27 8.20 25.03 15.00
CA VAL A 27 6.87 25.49 15.43
C VAL A 27 5.94 25.75 14.23
N ARG A 28 6.46 26.26 13.10
CA ARG A 28 5.65 26.46 11.88
C ARG A 28 5.33 25.14 11.18
N ALA A 29 6.19 24.13 11.24
CA ALA A 29 5.87 22.79 10.75
C ALA A 29 4.77 22.12 11.59
N PHE A 30 4.84 22.25 12.92
CA PHE A 30 3.83 21.73 13.84
C PHE A 30 2.47 22.41 13.67
N HIS A 31 2.45 23.74 13.48
CA HIS A 31 1.22 24.49 13.24
C HIS A 31 0.60 24.20 11.85
N ARG A 32 1.42 23.89 10.83
CA ARG A 32 0.93 23.42 9.52
C ARG A 32 0.40 21.99 9.59
N LEU A 33 0.92 21.14 10.48
CA LEU A 33 0.40 19.79 10.71
C LEU A 33 -1.00 19.79 11.36
N ILE A 34 -1.27 20.75 12.26
CA ILE A 34 -2.56 20.91 12.94
C ILE A 34 -3.62 21.59 12.04
N SER A 35 -3.21 22.32 11.01
CA SER A 35 -4.13 23.11 10.17
C SER A 35 -4.80 22.34 9.02
N TYR A 36 -4.50 21.05 8.84
CA TYR A 36 -5.22 20.21 7.87
C TYR A 36 -6.00 19.11 8.61
N PRO A 37 -7.35 19.13 8.56
CA PRO A 37 -8.19 18.15 9.25
C PRO A 37 -7.90 16.70 8.82
N SER A 38 -7.29 16.50 7.64
CA SER A 38 -6.88 15.19 7.14
C SER A 38 -5.80 14.51 7.98
N TYR A 39 -4.80 15.23 8.52
CA TYR A 39 -3.75 14.61 9.33
C TYR A 39 -4.27 14.22 10.72
N THR A 40 -5.14 15.02 11.32
CA THR A 40 -5.77 14.70 12.60
C THR A 40 -6.63 13.43 12.48
N LEU A 41 -7.46 13.34 11.44
CA LEU A 41 -8.25 12.14 11.17
C LEU A 41 -7.38 10.91 10.92
N PHE A 42 -6.30 11.05 10.15
CA PHE A 42 -5.35 9.97 9.92
C PHE A 42 -4.66 9.51 11.21
N LEU A 43 -4.21 10.44 12.06
CA LEU A 43 -3.60 10.10 13.35
C LEU A 43 -4.60 9.39 14.27
N LEU A 44 -5.84 9.88 14.34
CA LEU A 44 -6.92 9.23 15.10
C LEU A 44 -7.18 7.81 14.58
N PHE A 45 -7.14 7.62 13.26
CA PHE A 45 -7.28 6.31 12.64
C PHE A 45 -6.14 5.36 13.01
N ILE A 46 -4.89 5.81 12.98
CA ILE A 46 -3.74 5.01 13.42
C ILE A 46 -3.85 4.65 14.92
N ILE A 47 -4.22 5.61 15.76
CA ILE A 47 -4.46 5.36 17.20
C ILE A 47 -5.55 4.31 17.39
N TYR A 48 -6.65 4.41 16.63
CA TYR A 48 -7.72 3.41 16.64
C TYR A 48 -7.18 2.02 16.30
N LEU A 49 -6.41 1.88 15.20
CA LEU A 49 -5.84 0.58 14.82
C LEU A 49 -4.91 0.00 15.90
N LEU A 50 -4.10 0.85 16.54
CA LEU A 50 -3.20 0.43 17.62
C LEU A 50 -3.98 -0.04 18.87
N ILE A 51 -5.02 0.70 19.26
CA ILE A 51 -5.89 0.30 20.38
C ILE A 51 -6.55 -1.05 20.08
N MET A 52 -7.07 -1.24 18.87
CA MET A 52 -7.70 -2.49 18.46
C MET A 52 -6.70 -3.66 18.46
N ASP A 53 -5.46 -3.43 18.03
CA ASP A 53 -4.39 -4.42 18.12
C ASP A 53 -4.01 -4.76 19.58
N ILE A 54 -4.05 -3.80 20.51
CA ILE A 54 -3.86 -4.09 21.94
C ILE A 54 -5.00 -4.95 22.47
N ILE A 55 -6.25 -4.64 22.08
CA ILE A 55 -7.41 -5.44 22.46
C ILE A 55 -7.30 -6.86 21.89
N LEU A 56 -6.89 -7.00 20.62
CA LEU A 56 -6.64 -8.29 19.98
C LEU A 56 -5.62 -9.11 20.78
N TYR A 57 -4.51 -8.51 21.21
CA TYR A 57 -3.50 -9.17 22.02
C TYR A 57 -4.09 -9.75 23.31
N PHE A 58 -4.86 -8.94 24.05
CA PHE A 58 -5.51 -9.41 25.27
C PHE A 58 -6.55 -10.51 25.01
N LYS A 59 -7.28 -10.43 23.89
CA LYS A 59 -8.23 -11.46 23.48
C LYS A 59 -7.54 -12.78 23.14
N ILE A 60 -6.44 -12.75 22.38
CA ILE A 60 -5.63 -13.95 22.08
C ILE A 60 -5.14 -14.59 23.38
N ARG A 61 -4.63 -13.78 24.33
CA ARG A 61 -4.13 -14.26 25.63
C ARG A 61 -5.22 -14.79 26.57
N SER A 62 -6.47 -14.40 26.33
CA SER A 62 -7.62 -14.81 27.14
C SER A 62 -8.33 -16.05 26.60
N ARG A 63 -7.90 -16.60 25.45
CA ARG A 63 -8.51 -17.79 24.84
C ARG A 63 -8.37 -19.00 25.77
N LYS A 64 -9.44 -19.77 25.96
CA LYS A 64 -9.46 -20.94 26.84
C LYS A 64 -9.53 -22.23 26.04
N LEU A 65 -9.13 -23.33 26.69
CA LEU A 65 -9.15 -24.69 26.12
C LEU A 65 -10.55 -25.15 25.66
N LEU A 66 -11.61 -24.63 26.28
CA LEU A 66 -13.01 -24.89 25.95
C LEU A 66 -13.46 -24.25 24.62
N ASP A 67 -12.77 -23.21 24.15
CA ASP A 67 -13.13 -22.50 22.92
C ASP A 67 -12.80 -23.30 21.64
N PHE A 68 -12.06 -24.40 21.76
CA PHE A 68 -11.76 -25.33 20.66
C PHE A 68 -12.90 -26.30 20.35
N ASN A 69 -13.87 -26.48 21.25
CA ASN A 69 -15.08 -27.30 21.05
C ASN A 69 -16.22 -26.50 20.40
N LEU A 70 -15.88 -25.55 19.52
CA LEU A 70 -16.83 -24.62 18.92
C LEU A 70 -17.93 -25.29 18.08
N SER A 71 -17.85 -26.60 17.81
CA SER A 71 -18.94 -27.36 17.16
C SER A 71 -20.19 -27.48 18.05
N ASP A 72 -20.06 -27.57 19.37
CA ASP A 72 -21.22 -27.85 20.25
C ASP A 72 -21.93 -26.57 20.73
N THR A 73 -21.23 -25.43 20.79
CA THR A 73 -21.81 -24.15 21.21
C THR A 73 -22.60 -23.47 20.09
N ILE A 74 -22.31 -23.79 18.82
CA ILE A 74 -23.02 -23.26 17.64
C ILE A 74 -24.47 -23.75 17.58
N LEU A 75 -24.79 -24.93 18.16
CA LEU A 75 -26.15 -25.44 18.16
C LEU A 75 -27.07 -24.73 19.17
N ASN A 76 -26.50 -24.16 20.24
CA ASN A 76 -27.27 -23.58 21.35
C ASN A 76 -27.25 -22.05 21.41
N GLN A 77 -26.32 -21.36 20.72
CA GLN A 77 -26.26 -19.90 20.72
C GLN A 77 -27.10 -19.30 19.59
N LYS A 78 -28.40 -19.58 19.63
CA LYS A 78 -29.41 -18.64 19.13
C LYS A 78 -29.37 -17.44 20.10
N ILE A 79 -29.34 -16.21 19.56
CA ILE A 79 -29.40 -14.93 20.30
C ILE A 79 -28.00 -14.54 20.83
N ILE A 80 -27.26 -13.60 20.24
CA ILE A 80 -27.52 -12.15 20.12
C ILE A 80 -26.88 -11.63 18.81
N HIS A 81 -27.61 -10.82 18.04
CA HIS A 81 -27.18 -10.14 16.81
C HIS A 81 -26.19 -8.98 17.03
N THR A 82 -25.18 -9.16 17.88
CA THR A 82 -24.08 -8.18 18.04
C THR A 82 -22.88 -8.65 17.27
N ILE A 83 -22.43 -7.85 16.31
CA ILE A 83 -21.17 -8.06 15.58
C ILE A 83 -20.04 -7.86 16.58
N ASP A 84 -19.49 -8.94 17.12
CA ASP A 84 -18.22 -8.86 17.85
C ASP A 84 -17.08 -9.01 16.84
N ILE A 85 -16.30 -7.94 16.70
CA ILE A 85 -15.12 -7.87 15.84
C ILE A 85 -14.15 -9.02 16.18
N PHE A 86 -14.11 -9.42 17.46
CA PHE A 86 -13.21 -10.45 17.98
C PHE A 86 -13.88 -11.81 18.19
N ASP A 87 -15.12 -12.01 17.73
CA ASP A 87 -15.76 -13.32 17.78
C ASP A 87 -15.12 -14.30 16.79
N LEU A 88 -15.04 -15.58 17.18
CA LEU A 88 -14.44 -16.67 16.40
C LEU A 88 -13.04 -16.31 15.85
N LEU A 89 -12.10 -16.00 16.73
CA LEU A 89 -10.69 -15.74 16.40
C LEU A 89 -9.98 -16.98 15.84
N SER A 90 -10.19 -17.28 14.55
CA SER A 90 -9.33 -18.23 13.83
C SER A 90 -7.92 -17.65 13.65
N ILE A 91 -6.94 -18.53 13.44
CA ILE A 91 -5.57 -18.12 13.11
C ILE A 91 -5.55 -17.18 11.90
N LYS A 92 -6.32 -17.47 10.84
CA LYS A 92 -6.45 -16.56 9.70
C LYS A 92 -6.95 -15.18 10.11
N LYS A 93 -7.98 -15.09 10.95
CA LYS A 93 -8.52 -13.81 11.46
C LYS A 93 -7.51 -13.08 12.36
N ILE A 94 -6.71 -13.79 13.14
CA ILE A 94 -5.61 -13.21 13.92
C ILE A 94 -4.52 -12.63 13.01
N MET A 95 -4.15 -13.32 11.94
CA MET A 95 -3.04 -12.94 11.06
C MET A 95 -3.41 -11.96 9.94
N ILE A 96 -4.70 -11.72 9.68
CA ILE A 96 -5.17 -10.77 8.65
C ILE A 96 -4.83 -9.33 9.02
N GLU A 97 -4.67 -8.46 8.03
CA GLU A 97 -4.27 -7.08 8.31
C GLU A 97 -5.25 -6.26 9.15
N PRO A 98 -4.78 -5.20 9.85
CA PRO A 98 -5.63 -4.39 10.72
C PRO A 98 -6.84 -3.74 10.03
N ILE A 99 -6.68 -3.21 8.80
CA ILE A 99 -7.78 -2.50 8.14
C ILE A 99 -8.89 -3.46 7.71
N ILE A 100 -8.54 -4.64 7.18
CA ILE A 100 -9.54 -5.68 6.92
C ILE A 100 -10.17 -6.16 8.23
N HIS A 101 -9.37 -6.48 9.24
CA HIS A 101 -9.88 -7.04 10.50
C HIS A 101 -10.85 -6.08 11.21
N TYR A 102 -10.48 -4.80 11.34
CA TYR A 102 -11.21 -3.88 12.23
C TYR A 102 -12.19 -2.97 11.49
N VAL A 103 -12.06 -2.81 10.18
CA VAL A 103 -12.87 -1.87 9.41
C VAL A 103 -13.67 -2.58 8.32
N ARG A 104 -13.01 -3.22 7.35
CA ARG A 104 -13.71 -3.75 6.15
C ARG A 104 -14.56 -4.97 6.47
N SER A 105 -14.02 -5.97 7.18
CA SER A 105 -14.78 -7.18 7.52
C SER A 105 -15.98 -6.89 8.43
N PRO A 106 -15.86 -6.12 9.53
CA PRO A 106 -17.02 -5.76 10.34
C PRO A 106 -18.07 -4.96 9.56
N LEU A 107 -17.64 -4.08 8.64
CA LEU A 107 -18.56 -3.35 7.76
C LEU A 107 -19.30 -4.30 6.82
N ALA A 108 -18.59 -5.24 6.18
CA ALA A 108 -19.15 -6.23 5.28
C ALA A 108 -20.14 -7.17 6.01
N GLU A 109 -19.77 -7.66 7.19
CA GLU A 109 -20.65 -8.45 8.07
C GLU A 109 -21.86 -7.65 8.54
N SER A 110 -21.71 -6.35 8.77
CA SER A 110 -22.82 -5.48 9.16
C SER A 110 -23.83 -5.29 8.04
N LEU A 111 -23.41 -5.26 6.77
CA LEU A 111 -24.34 -5.22 5.65
C LEU A 111 -25.20 -6.49 5.62
N GLU A 112 -24.60 -7.66 5.79
CA GLU A 112 -25.37 -8.90 5.80
C GLU A 112 -26.24 -9.04 7.06
N THR A 113 -25.68 -8.76 8.24
CA THR A 113 -26.38 -9.02 9.51
C THR A 113 -27.48 -8.01 9.82
N LYS A 114 -27.29 -6.72 9.48
CA LYS A 114 -28.26 -5.65 9.80
C LYS A 114 -29.17 -5.32 8.63
N LEU A 115 -28.66 -5.34 7.40
CA LEU A 115 -29.47 -5.01 6.22
C LEU A 115 -30.00 -6.25 5.52
N HIS A 116 -29.63 -7.46 5.95
CA HIS A 116 -30.06 -8.71 5.34
C HIS A 116 -29.86 -8.71 3.81
N PHE A 117 -28.66 -8.30 3.37
CA PHE A 117 -28.37 -8.09 1.95
C PHE A 117 -28.72 -9.31 1.10
N THR A 118 -28.32 -10.51 1.53
CA THR A 118 -28.60 -11.76 0.82
C THR A 118 -30.10 -12.07 0.71
N TYR A 119 -30.91 -11.64 1.69
CA TYR A 119 -32.36 -11.80 1.65
C TYR A 119 -33.01 -10.89 0.60
N TYR A 120 -32.60 -9.62 0.51
CA TYR A 120 -33.16 -8.68 -0.46
C TYR A 120 -32.60 -8.85 -1.88
N PHE A 121 -31.37 -9.34 -2.00
CA PHE A 121 -30.68 -9.52 -3.28
C PHE A 121 -30.17 -10.95 -3.48
N PRO A 122 -31.06 -11.97 -3.48
CA PRO A 122 -30.64 -13.38 -3.53
C PRO A 122 -29.98 -13.80 -4.85
N PHE A 123 -30.12 -12.97 -5.89
CA PHE A 123 -29.51 -13.19 -7.20
C PHE A 123 -28.04 -12.71 -7.28
N ILE A 124 -27.58 -11.92 -6.30
CA ILE A 124 -26.20 -11.43 -6.27
C ILE A 124 -25.34 -12.48 -5.56
N SER A 125 -24.67 -13.33 -6.34
CA SER A 125 -23.74 -14.32 -5.79
C SER A 125 -22.37 -13.71 -5.48
N ALA A 126 -21.57 -14.41 -4.67
CA ALA A 126 -20.19 -14.05 -4.39
C ALA A 126 -19.38 -13.84 -5.69
N ASN A 127 -19.50 -14.75 -6.67
CA ASN A 127 -18.81 -14.63 -7.95
C ASN A 127 -19.18 -13.35 -8.72
N VAL A 128 -20.45 -12.90 -8.65
CA VAL A 128 -20.89 -11.64 -9.29
C VAL A 128 -20.18 -10.46 -8.65
N ILE A 129 -20.04 -10.47 -7.32
CA ILE A 129 -19.28 -9.44 -6.60
C ILE A 129 -17.80 -9.51 -6.98
N SER A 130 -17.22 -10.71 -7.11
CA SER A 130 -15.83 -10.90 -7.53
C SER A 130 -15.55 -10.31 -8.93
N TYR A 131 -16.42 -10.59 -9.90
CA TYR A 131 -16.32 -9.99 -11.24
C TYR A 131 -16.46 -8.46 -11.20
N PHE A 132 -17.35 -7.94 -10.36
CA PHE A 132 -17.58 -6.51 -10.25
C PHE A 132 -16.39 -5.77 -9.62
N HIS A 133 -15.80 -6.31 -8.55
CA HIS A 133 -14.62 -5.71 -7.93
C HIS A 133 -13.38 -5.83 -8.84
N CYS A 134 -13.25 -6.91 -9.61
CA CYS A 134 -12.27 -6.99 -10.68
C CYS A 134 -12.46 -5.88 -11.73
N PHE A 135 -13.69 -5.61 -12.18
CA PHE A 135 -13.98 -4.50 -13.10
C PHE A 135 -13.61 -3.12 -12.53
N LEU A 136 -13.87 -2.89 -11.23
CA LEU A 136 -13.47 -1.65 -10.57
C LEU A 136 -11.95 -1.45 -10.54
N SER A 137 -11.17 -2.52 -10.49
CA SER A 137 -9.70 -2.42 -10.59
C SER A 137 -9.24 -1.84 -11.93
N LEU A 138 -9.91 -2.22 -13.03
CA LEU A 138 -9.67 -1.69 -14.39
C LEU A 138 -10.15 -0.24 -14.56
N ILE A 139 -11.12 0.20 -13.76
CA ILE A 139 -11.49 1.62 -13.72
C ILE A 139 -10.43 2.39 -12.94
N SER A 140 -10.04 1.90 -11.77
CA SER A 140 -9.11 2.58 -10.87
C SER A 140 -7.77 2.88 -11.54
N ILE A 141 -7.19 1.96 -12.31
CA ILE A 141 -5.93 2.15 -13.02
C ILE A 141 -5.91 3.39 -13.92
N LYS A 142 -7.04 3.73 -14.56
CA LYS A 142 -7.17 4.91 -15.43
C LYS A 142 -7.05 6.20 -14.63
N PHE A 143 -7.57 6.22 -13.41
CA PHE A 143 -7.50 7.35 -12.50
C PHE A 143 -6.14 7.46 -11.81
N ILE A 144 -5.58 6.34 -11.36
CA ILE A 144 -4.27 6.28 -10.69
C ILE A 144 -3.14 6.69 -11.64
N SER A 145 -3.23 6.33 -12.93
CA SER A 145 -2.24 6.71 -13.94
C SER A 145 -2.35 8.17 -14.43
N ASN A 146 -3.15 9.02 -13.77
CA ASN A 146 -3.35 10.41 -14.14
C ASN A 146 -2.34 11.35 -13.44
N GLU A 147 -1.97 12.45 -14.09
CA GLU A 147 -1.05 13.47 -13.56
C GLU A 147 -1.69 14.34 -12.48
N SER A 148 -3.02 14.51 -12.51
CA SER A 148 -3.74 15.25 -11.47
C SER A 148 -3.86 14.44 -10.19
N LEU A 149 -3.39 14.99 -9.06
CA LEU A 149 -3.50 14.37 -7.74
C LEU A 149 -4.96 14.06 -7.37
N PHE A 150 -5.88 14.97 -7.64
CA PHE A 150 -7.31 14.77 -7.36
C PHE A 150 -7.87 13.53 -8.09
N ARG A 151 -7.47 13.33 -9.35
CA ARG A 151 -7.88 12.13 -10.10
C ARG A 151 -7.25 10.86 -9.53
N ARG A 152 -5.99 10.90 -9.10
CA ARG A 152 -5.36 9.76 -8.41
C ARG A 152 -6.07 9.42 -7.10
N GLN A 153 -6.46 10.43 -6.32
CA GLN A 153 -7.23 10.25 -5.08
C GLN A 153 -8.58 9.58 -5.33
N ILE A 154 -9.31 10.00 -6.37
CA ILE A 154 -10.53 9.29 -6.81
C ILE A 154 -10.22 7.84 -7.17
N GLY A 155 -9.13 7.61 -7.91
CA GLY A 155 -8.66 6.26 -8.26
C GLY A 155 -8.42 5.38 -7.04
N VAL A 156 -7.78 5.94 -6.00
CA VAL A 156 -7.57 5.27 -4.71
C VAL A 156 -8.90 4.97 -4.01
N ILE A 157 -9.85 5.90 -3.99
CA ILE A 157 -11.17 5.66 -3.37
C ILE A 157 -11.90 4.51 -4.08
N ILE A 158 -11.88 4.49 -5.41
CA ILE A 158 -12.45 3.38 -6.21
C ILE A 158 -11.75 2.07 -5.87
N PHE A 159 -10.42 2.09 -5.74
CA PHE A 159 -9.64 0.91 -5.38
C PHE A 159 -9.95 0.40 -3.97
N GLN A 160 -10.15 1.31 -3.01
CA GLN A 160 -10.50 0.97 -1.64
C GLN A 160 -11.93 0.39 -1.55
N PHE A 161 -12.85 0.89 -2.37
CA PHE A 161 -14.18 0.29 -2.50
C PHE A 161 -14.11 -1.10 -3.16
N ARG A 162 -13.22 -1.30 -4.13
CA ARG A 162 -12.90 -2.62 -4.69
C ARG A 162 -12.42 -3.59 -3.60
N THR A 163 -11.46 -3.19 -2.76
CA THR A 163 -10.98 -4.03 -1.63
C THR A 163 -12.06 -4.30 -0.58
N PHE A 164 -13.01 -3.39 -0.40
CA PHE A 164 -14.16 -3.65 0.45
C PHE A 164 -15.08 -4.75 -0.14
N LEU A 165 -15.36 -4.70 -1.44
CA LEU A 165 -16.19 -5.70 -2.11
C LEU A 165 -15.53 -7.09 -2.14
N ASP A 166 -14.21 -7.13 -2.23
CA ASP A 166 -13.38 -8.33 -2.08
C ASP A 166 -13.52 -8.97 -0.68
N CYS A 167 -13.69 -8.19 0.38
CA CYS A 167 -14.06 -8.75 1.68
C CYS A 167 -15.54 -9.21 1.73
N PHE A 168 -16.40 -8.53 0.97
CA PHE A 168 -17.84 -8.73 0.99
C PHE A 168 -18.29 -9.99 0.26
N ASP A 169 -17.62 -10.37 -0.84
CA ASP A 169 -17.96 -11.61 -1.56
C ASP A 169 -17.83 -12.86 -0.67
N GLY A 170 -16.83 -12.91 0.21
CA GLY A 170 -16.66 -13.96 1.19
C GLY A 170 -17.75 -13.98 2.24
N VAL A 171 -18.26 -12.81 2.65
CA VAL A 171 -19.42 -12.72 3.58
C VAL A 171 -20.68 -13.28 2.90
N ILE A 172 -20.91 -12.91 1.64
CA ILE A 172 -22.06 -13.38 0.86
C ILE A 172 -21.96 -14.89 0.59
N TYR A 173 -20.78 -15.41 0.27
CA TYR A 173 -20.57 -16.85 0.12
C TYR A 173 -20.94 -17.61 1.41
N ARG A 174 -20.49 -17.10 2.58
CA ARG A 174 -20.79 -17.69 3.89
C ARG A 174 -22.29 -17.62 4.22
N ALA A 175 -22.96 -16.52 3.87
CA ALA A 175 -24.40 -16.37 4.04
C ALA A 175 -25.17 -17.40 3.21
N HIS A 176 -24.80 -17.60 1.94
CA HIS A 176 -25.45 -18.57 1.06
C HIS A 176 -25.17 -20.04 1.44
N THR A 177 -23.98 -20.33 1.96
CA THR A 177 -23.59 -21.70 2.35
C THR A 177 -23.96 -22.06 3.79
N ASN A 178 -24.53 -21.13 4.56
CA ASN A 178 -24.78 -21.25 6.00
C ASN A 178 -23.53 -21.61 6.84
N ASP A 179 -22.31 -21.47 6.29
CA ASP A 179 -21.08 -21.65 7.07
C ASP A 179 -20.53 -20.29 7.52
N LYS A 180 -20.53 -20.07 8.83
CA LYS A 180 -20.02 -18.83 9.44
C LYS A 180 -18.51 -18.87 9.70
N ARG A 181 -17.82 -19.99 9.44
CA ARG A 181 -16.38 -20.10 9.74
C ARG A 181 -15.55 -19.26 8.75
N PHE A 182 -14.57 -18.54 9.27
CA PHE A 182 -13.53 -17.87 8.47
C PHE A 182 -12.52 -18.89 7.94
N LYS A 183 -12.96 -19.78 7.06
CA LYS A 183 -12.12 -20.78 6.38
C LYS A 183 -12.17 -20.55 4.88
N SER A 184 -11.01 -20.66 4.23
CA SER A 184 -10.94 -20.64 2.77
C SER A 184 -11.38 -22.02 2.21
N TYR A 185 -12.26 -22.01 1.22
CA TYR A 185 -12.78 -23.20 0.56
C TYR A 185 -11.97 -23.55 -0.69
N TYR A 186 -10.78 -24.13 -0.48
CA TYR A 186 -9.86 -24.49 -1.57
C TYR A 186 -10.49 -25.49 -2.54
N GLY A 187 -10.31 -25.25 -3.84
CA GLY A 187 -10.75 -26.14 -4.91
C GLY A 187 -12.14 -25.88 -5.47
N ASN A 188 -12.95 -25.00 -4.86
CA ASN A 188 -14.23 -24.59 -5.44
C ASN A 188 -14.01 -23.53 -6.54
N PHE A 189 -14.90 -23.49 -7.55
CA PHE A 189 -14.82 -22.52 -8.65
C PHE A 189 -14.78 -21.07 -8.14
N GLY A 190 -15.61 -20.74 -7.14
CA GLY A 190 -15.64 -19.40 -6.55
C GLY A 190 -14.33 -18.98 -5.90
N TYR A 191 -13.60 -19.92 -5.27
CA TYR A 191 -12.28 -19.65 -4.70
C TYR A 191 -11.26 -19.25 -5.78
N TYR A 192 -11.30 -19.89 -6.95
CA TYR A 192 -10.42 -19.52 -8.06
C TYR A 192 -10.81 -18.17 -8.69
N VAL A 193 -12.10 -17.89 -8.81
CA VAL A 193 -12.60 -16.61 -9.35
C VAL A 193 -12.17 -15.45 -8.46
N ASP A 194 -12.33 -15.59 -7.14
CA ASP A 194 -11.89 -14.62 -6.15
C ASP A 194 -10.37 -14.39 -6.23
N ALA A 195 -9.58 -15.46 -6.11
CA ALA A 195 -8.12 -15.38 -6.17
C ALA A 195 -7.57 -14.75 -7.45
N ILE A 196 -8.16 -15.06 -8.62
CA ILE A 196 -7.77 -14.44 -9.89
C ILE A 196 -8.14 -12.96 -9.92
N SER A 197 -9.34 -12.61 -9.43
CA SER A 197 -9.80 -11.22 -9.35
C SER A 197 -8.86 -10.39 -8.48
N ASP A 198 -8.35 -10.98 -7.41
CA ASP A 198 -7.39 -10.38 -6.50
C ASP A 198 -6.01 -10.14 -7.12
N ILE A 199 -5.50 -11.13 -7.86
CA ILE A 199 -4.25 -11.00 -8.61
C ILE A 199 -4.36 -9.89 -9.66
N ILE A 200 -5.48 -9.85 -10.40
CA ILE A 200 -5.73 -8.79 -11.39
C ILE A 200 -5.80 -7.42 -10.70
N GLY A 201 -6.49 -7.33 -9.56
CA GLY A 201 -6.61 -6.11 -8.77
C GLY A 201 -5.26 -5.55 -8.34
N GLY A 202 -4.43 -6.38 -7.70
CA GLY A 202 -3.07 -6.00 -7.29
C GLY A 202 -2.19 -5.61 -8.49
N THR A 203 -2.27 -6.35 -9.58
CA THR A 203 -1.51 -6.07 -10.81
C THR A 203 -1.93 -4.72 -11.43
N CYS A 204 -3.22 -4.43 -11.49
CA CYS A 204 -3.74 -3.15 -12.00
C CYS A 204 -3.21 -1.95 -11.20
N LEU A 205 -3.12 -2.07 -9.87
CA LEU A 205 -2.57 -1.01 -9.01
C LEU A 205 -1.11 -0.69 -9.37
N ILE A 206 -0.28 -1.72 -9.51
CA ILE A 206 1.14 -1.58 -9.82
C ILE A 206 1.33 -1.01 -11.24
N ILE A 207 0.58 -1.52 -12.23
CA ILE A 207 0.63 -0.98 -13.60
C ILE A 207 0.16 0.49 -13.61
N GLY A 208 -0.84 0.84 -12.81
CA GLY A 208 -1.29 2.23 -12.63
C GLY A 208 -0.16 3.15 -12.18
N CYS A 209 0.62 2.72 -11.18
CA CYS A 209 1.82 3.43 -10.74
C CYS A 209 2.89 3.51 -11.84
N LEU A 210 3.15 2.42 -12.57
CA LEU A 210 4.12 2.40 -13.68
C LEU A 210 3.77 3.44 -14.76
N LEU A 211 2.50 3.42 -15.20
CA LEU A 211 1.99 4.35 -16.20
C LEU A 211 2.03 5.81 -15.71
N TYR A 212 1.76 6.05 -14.43
CA TYR A 212 1.89 7.37 -13.82
C TYR A 212 3.31 7.91 -13.94
N PHE A 213 4.31 7.14 -13.51
CA PHE A 213 5.71 7.60 -13.53
C PHE A 213 6.24 7.77 -14.96
N PHE A 214 5.83 6.92 -15.89
CA PHE A 214 6.20 7.08 -17.30
C PHE A 214 5.62 8.36 -17.94
N LYS A 215 4.38 8.74 -17.60
CA LYS A 215 3.76 9.99 -18.09
C LYS A 215 4.40 11.24 -17.47
N GLN A 216 4.64 11.23 -16.15
CA GLN A 216 5.20 12.37 -15.44
C GLN A 216 6.58 12.79 -16.02
N ARG A 217 7.40 11.81 -16.44
CA ARG A 217 8.67 12.10 -17.13
C ARG A 217 8.46 12.71 -18.52
N SER A 218 7.53 12.18 -19.32
CA SER A 218 7.26 12.69 -20.68
C SER A 218 6.88 14.18 -20.69
N PHE A 219 6.10 14.63 -19.69
CA PHE A 219 5.76 16.04 -19.53
C PHE A 219 7.00 16.92 -19.29
N HIS A 220 7.90 16.49 -18.41
CA HIS A 220 9.12 17.23 -18.10
C HIS A 220 10.14 17.27 -19.25
N THR A 221 10.30 16.16 -20.00
CA THR A 221 11.14 16.15 -21.21
C THR A 221 10.65 17.17 -22.23
N LYS A 222 9.34 17.23 -22.48
CA LYS A 222 8.74 18.23 -23.40
C LYS A 222 8.94 19.66 -22.91
N LEU A 223 8.85 19.91 -21.61
CA LEU A 223 9.08 21.24 -21.04
C LEU A 223 10.54 21.69 -21.18
N SER A 224 11.49 20.78 -20.93
CA SER A 224 12.94 21.04 -21.04
C SER A 224 13.37 21.36 -22.48
N ILE A 225 12.85 20.62 -23.47
CA ILE A 225 13.11 20.89 -24.89
C ILE A 225 12.57 22.27 -25.29
N ARG A 226 11.38 22.64 -24.81
CA ARG A 226 10.75 23.94 -25.13
C ARG A 226 11.51 25.13 -24.51
N THR A 227 12.05 24.98 -23.30
CA THR A 227 12.88 26.04 -22.68
C THR A 227 14.25 26.17 -23.33
N HIS A 228 14.87 25.07 -23.77
CA HIS A 228 16.14 25.14 -24.51
C HIS A 228 15.95 25.74 -25.91
N SER A 229 14.91 25.34 -26.65
CA SER A 229 14.58 25.91 -27.96
C SER A 229 14.36 27.43 -27.88
N ASN A 230 13.60 27.91 -26.89
CA ASN A 230 13.38 29.36 -26.69
C ASN A 230 14.63 30.13 -26.26
N LYS A 231 15.63 29.47 -25.65
CA LYS A 231 16.88 30.11 -25.24
C LYS A 231 17.83 30.32 -26.42
N TYR A 232 17.82 29.40 -27.40
CA TYR A 232 18.62 29.52 -28.64
C TYR A 232 17.97 30.43 -29.69
N SER A 233 16.63 30.53 -29.72
CA SER A 233 15.93 31.47 -30.59
C SER A 233 16.07 32.93 -30.15
N ASN A 234 16.31 33.18 -28.85
CA ASN A 234 16.51 34.54 -28.33
C ASN A 234 17.98 35.01 -28.35
N SER A 235 18.93 34.14 -28.69
CA SER A 235 20.35 34.51 -28.89
C SER A 235 20.73 34.78 -30.35
N SER A 236 19.77 34.76 -31.27
CA SER A 236 19.97 34.97 -32.71
C SER A 236 19.14 36.14 -33.25
N VAL A 237 19.12 37.26 -32.53
CA VAL A 237 18.64 38.56 -33.06
C VAL A 237 19.80 39.54 -33.08
N SER A 238 20.69 39.35 -34.05
CA SER A 238 21.45 40.41 -34.73
C SER A 238 22.27 39.78 -35.86
N ASN A 239 21.65 39.54 -37.01
CA ASN A 239 22.19 39.92 -38.32
C ASN A 239 21.24 39.44 -39.43
N GLU A 240 20.78 40.41 -40.21
CA GLU A 240 20.23 40.21 -41.55
C GLU A 240 21.24 39.49 -42.44
N GLY A 241 20.74 38.57 -43.28
CA GLY A 241 21.52 37.99 -44.37
C GLY A 241 21.04 36.61 -44.75
N ASN A 242 20.08 36.57 -45.69
CA ASN A 242 19.78 35.54 -46.69
C ASN A 242 20.41 34.15 -46.48
N ASN A 243 19.56 33.13 -46.34
CA ASN A 243 19.45 32.02 -47.30
C ASN A 243 18.43 30.98 -46.83
N GLU A 244 17.59 30.54 -47.76
CA GLU A 244 16.88 29.27 -47.70
C GLU A 244 17.89 28.13 -47.52
N THR A 245 17.69 27.26 -46.52
CA THR A 245 17.93 25.81 -46.64
C THR A 245 17.34 25.08 -45.44
N ASP A 246 16.45 24.14 -45.78
CA ASP A 246 16.26 22.83 -45.17
C ASP A 246 15.58 22.70 -43.80
N LEU A 247 14.25 22.56 -43.92
CA LEU A 247 13.44 21.59 -43.17
C LEU A 247 14.10 20.20 -43.16
N ILE A 248 14.96 19.94 -42.18
CA ILE A 248 15.34 18.58 -41.80
C ILE A 248 14.47 18.17 -40.61
N ILE A 249 13.30 17.60 -40.92
CA ILE A 249 12.58 16.72 -40.00
C ILE A 249 13.39 15.43 -39.94
N LEU A 250 14.28 15.33 -38.96
CA LEU A 250 14.92 14.07 -38.64
C LEU A 250 14.10 13.35 -37.56
N ASN A 251 13.37 12.32 -38.02
CA ASN A 251 13.09 11.13 -37.22
C ASN A 251 14.44 10.61 -36.71
N ILE A 252 14.79 10.90 -35.47
CA ILE A 252 15.89 10.26 -34.76
C ILE A 252 15.29 9.61 -33.53
N ASP A 253 15.51 8.30 -33.41
CA ASP A 253 15.07 7.48 -32.30
C ASP A 253 15.63 8.03 -30.96
N ASP A 254 14.77 8.09 -29.96
CA ASP A 254 14.97 8.73 -28.65
C ASP A 254 16.18 8.18 -27.85
N ASP A 255 16.76 7.05 -28.25
CA ASP A 255 17.79 6.33 -27.48
C ASP A 255 19.22 6.86 -27.71
N ASP A 256 19.52 7.50 -28.86
CA ASP A 256 20.90 7.93 -29.19
C ASP A 256 21.30 9.30 -28.61
N ILE A 257 20.32 10.12 -28.19
CA ILE A 257 20.56 11.47 -27.64
C ILE A 257 21.07 11.41 -26.18
N GLU A 258 20.78 10.33 -25.44
CA GLU A 258 21.14 10.20 -24.03
C GLU A 258 22.66 10.02 -23.83
N ALA A 259 23.40 9.45 -24.79
CA ALA A 259 24.85 9.25 -24.66
C ALA A 259 25.68 10.51 -25.01
N GLN A 260 25.26 11.29 -26.02
CA GLN A 260 26.04 12.45 -26.48
C GLN A 260 25.79 13.72 -25.65
N THR A 261 24.62 13.85 -25.02
CA THR A 261 24.31 15.01 -24.18
C THR A 261 25.05 14.97 -22.83
N TYR A 262 25.32 13.77 -22.30
CA TYR A 262 26.03 13.59 -21.02
C TYR A 262 27.53 13.89 -21.09
N SER A 263 28.18 13.69 -22.25
CA SER A 263 29.62 13.98 -22.40
C SER A 263 29.93 15.48 -22.54
N HIS A 264 28.97 16.28 -23.03
CA HIS A 264 29.20 17.71 -23.29
C HIS A 264 28.95 18.64 -22.09
N ILE A 265 28.27 18.16 -21.03
CA ILE A 265 27.98 18.95 -19.82
C ILE A 265 29.15 18.92 -18.81
N HIS A 266 30.07 17.96 -18.92
CA HIS A 266 31.12 17.77 -17.92
C HIS A 266 32.35 18.70 -18.05
N SER A 267 32.39 19.57 -19.06
CA SER A 267 33.56 20.43 -19.36
C SER A 267 33.39 21.92 -19.06
N SER A 268 32.25 22.38 -18.52
CA SER A 268 32.16 23.79 -18.11
C SER A 268 31.23 24.04 -16.92
N SER A 269 31.69 24.93 -16.04
CA SER A 269 31.03 25.52 -14.86
C SER A 269 30.99 24.68 -13.56
N LYS A 270 32.01 24.94 -12.73
CA LYS A 270 31.97 24.87 -11.26
C LYS A 270 30.86 25.79 -10.71
N THR A 271 30.31 25.40 -9.57
CA THR A 271 29.44 26.15 -8.63
C THR A 271 28.00 26.46 -9.06
N THR A 272 27.03 25.70 -8.53
CA THR A 272 26.12 26.14 -7.46
C THR A 272 25.23 24.97 -7.04
N ASN A 273 25.11 24.74 -5.74
CA ASN A 273 24.23 23.75 -5.13
C ASN A 273 22.77 24.10 -5.43
N MET A 274 22.21 23.53 -6.48
CA MET A 274 20.77 23.50 -6.72
C MET A 274 20.36 22.04 -6.78
N SER A 275 19.42 21.64 -5.92
CA SER A 275 18.95 20.27 -5.76
C SER A 275 18.48 19.72 -7.11
N SER A 276 19.35 18.98 -7.77
CA SER A 276 18.98 18.10 -8.85
C SER A 276 18.12 17.00 -8.24
N ASN A 277 16.81 17.14 -8.36
CA ASN A 277 15.94 15.97 -8.40
C ASN A 277 16.40 15.17 -9.63
N LEU A 278 17.37 14.27 -9.42
CA LEU A 278 17.93 13.41 -10.44
C LEU A 278 16.77 12.57 -10.97
N PHE A 279 16.30 12.89 -12.18
CA PHE A 279 15.17 12.19 -12.77
C PHE A 279 15.62 10.78 -13.16
N GLU A 280 15.08 9.80 -12.43
CA GLU A 280 15.39 8.38 -12.58
C GLU A 280 15.02 7.87 -13.98
N THR A 281 15.88 7.05 -14.59
CA THR A 281 15.68 6.50 -15.95
C THR A 281 14.41 5.65 -16.01
N LYS A 282 13.79 5.53 -17.20
CA LYS A 282 12.64 4.62 -17.40
C LYS A 282 12.98 3.19 -16.94
N GLN A 283 14.22 2.77 -17.19
CA GLN A 283 14.76 1.50 -16.74
C GLN A 283 14.80 1.40 -15.21
N THR A 284 15.29 2.43 -14.50
CA THR A 284 15.28 2.43 -13.03
C THR A 284 13.86 2.36 -12.47
N ILE A 285 12.92 3.13 -13.02
CA ILE A 285 11.50 3.09 -12.60
C ILE A 285 10.92 1.70 -12.81
N PHE A 286 11.13 1.11 -13.99
CA PHE A 286 10.63 -0.21 -14.33
C PHE A 286 11.21 -1.28 -13.39
N ILE A 287 12.53 -1.33 -13.23
CA ILE A 287 13.21 -2.28 -12.33
C ILE A 287 12.71 -2.12 -10.89
N THR A 288 12.58 -0.88 -10.41
CA THR A 288 12.13 -0.59 -9.04
C THR A 288 10.70 -1.13 -8.80
N LEU A 289 9.80 -0.94 -9.76
CA LEU A 289 8.43 -1.44 -9.67
C LEU A 289 8.34 -2.96 -9.84
N VAL A 290 9.16 -3.56 -10.69
CA VAL A 290 9.26 -5.04 -10.79
C VAL A 290 9.74 -5.64 -9.47
N LEU A 291 10.77 -5.06 -8.84
CA LEU A 291 11.23 -5.50 -7.52
C LEU A 291 10.18 -5.29 -6.44
N PHE A 292 9.43 -4.19 -6.48
CA PHE A 292 8.30 -3.98 -5.59
C PHE A 292 7.21 -5.05 -5.79
N SER A 293 6.89 -5.38 -7.04
CA SER A 293 5.91 -6.42 -7.39
C SER A 293 6.35 -7.80 -6.91
N LEU A 294 7.64 -8.12 -7.06
CA LEU A 294 8.20 -9.38 -6.58
C LEU A 294 8.05 -9.51 -5.06
N ARG A 295 8.34 -8.43 -4.30
CA ARG A 295 8.13 -8.40 -2.84
C ARG A 295 6.67 -8.60 -2.47
N TYR A 296 5.79 -7.89 -3.16
CA TYR A 296 4.35 -7.96 -2.95
C TYR A 296 3.83 -9.40 -3.13
N SER A 297 4.20 -10.04 -4.24
CA SER A 297 3.83 -11.43 -4.52
C SER A 297 4.45 -12.42 -3.53
N LEU A 298 5.72 -12.23 -3.15
CA LEU A 298 6.38 -13.09 -2.18
C LEU A 298 5.69 -13.03 -0.81
N SER A 299 5.32 -11.82 -0.36
CA SER A 299 4.53 -11.63 0.86
C SER A 299 3.20 -12.37 0.78
N ALA A 300 2.45 -12.25 -0.32
CA ALA A 300 1.16 -12.95 -0.49
C ALA A 300 1.30 -14.48 -0.41
N ILE A 301 2.27 -15.04 -1.13
CA ILE A 301 2.51 -16.49 -1.19
C ILE A 301 2.86 -17.04 0.19
N PHE A 302 3.84 -16.43 0.87
CA PHE A 302 4.29 -16.92 2.16
C PHE A 302 3.26 -16.65 3.26
N TRP A 303 2.55 -15.52 3.22
CA TRP A 303 1.46 -15.27 4.17
C TRP A 303 0.39 -16.35 4.07
N ASN A 304 -0.10 -16.65 2.86
CA ASN A 304 -1.14 -17.69 2.68
C ASN A 304 -0.63 -19.06 3.15
N ARG A 305 0.58 -19.46 2.73
CA ARG A 305 1.18 -20.73 3.16
C ARG A 305 1.32 -20.84 4.68
N ASN A 306 1.75 -19.77 5.33
CA ASN A 306 2.00 -19.76 6.77
C ASN A 306 0.70 -19.76 7.57
N VAL A 307 -0.31 -18.99 7.14
CA VAL A 307 -1.66 -19.03 7.72
C VAL A 307 -2.20 -20.45 7.71
N HIS A 308 -2.13 -21.11 6.55
CA HIS A 308 -2.53 -22.51 6.43
C HIS A 308 -1.80 -23.44 7.37
N ALA A 309 -0.46 -23.36 7.40
CA ALA A 309 0.33 -24.21 8.27
C ALA A 309 -0.02 -24.00 9.74
N TYR A 310 -0.26 -22.76 10.18
CA TYR A 310 -0.71 -22.48 11.54
C TYR A 310 -2.16 -22.89 11.80
N GLU A 311 -3.07 -22.75 10.84
CA GLU A 311 -4.45 -23.24 10.96
C GLU A 311 -4.46 -24.76 11.19
N ASP A 312 -3.70 -25.52 10.38
CA ASP A 312 -3.59 -26.97 10.50
C ASP A 312 -2.97 -27.39 11.83
N LEU A 313 -2.00 -26.63 12.34
CA LEU A 313 -1.29 -26.98 13.59
C LEU A 313 -2.03 -26.53 14.85
N LEU A 314 -2.66 -25.35 14.83
CA LEU A 314 -3.16 -24.67 16.03
C LEU A 314 -4.68 -24.58 16.10
N ASP A 315 -5.40 -24.63 14.98
CA ASP A 315 -6.87 -24.58 14.93
C ASP A 315 -7.48 -25.94 14.50
N SER A 316 -6.68 -26.99 14.32
CA SER A 316 -7.19 -28.33 14.05
C SER A 316 -7.98 -28.89 15.24
N GLN A 317 -9.12 -29.53 14.95
CA GLN A 317 -9.90 -30.23 15.95
C GLN A 317 -9.17 -31.54 16.30
N VAL A 318 -8.70 -31.62 17.54
CA VAL A 318 -7.99 -32.80 18.06
C VAL A 318 -8.75 -33.32 19.28
N ASP A 319 -8.91 -34.63 19.43
CA ASP A 319 -9.64 -35.22 20.56
C ASP A 319 -8.80 -35.28 21.86
N LEU A 320 -7.47 -35.31 21.74
CA LEU A 320 -6.56 -35.45 22.87
C LEU A 320 -6.40 -34.14 23.67
N SER A 321 -6.79 -34.16 24.94
CA SER A 321 -6.70 -33.01 25.85
C SER A 321 -5.28 -32.45 26.03
N GLN A 322 -4.26 -33.31 25.96
CA GLN A 322 -2.84 -32.92 26.02
C GLN A 322 -2.39 -32.15 24.76
N GLN A 323 -2.93 -32.48 23.59
CA GLN A 323 -2.59 -31.77 22.36
C GLN A 323 -3.23 -30.38 22.33
N LYS A 324 -4.48 -30.25 22.83
CA LYS A 324 -5.15 -28.95 22.97
C LYS A 324 -4.42 -28.02 23.95
N SER A 325 -3.92 -28.55 25.07
CA SER A 325 -3.15 -27.72 26.03
C SER A 325 -1.82 -27.25 25.44
N LEU A 326 -1.16 -28.08 24.62
CA LEU A 326 0.03 -27.71 23.87
C LEU A 326 -0.28 -26.64 22.81
N GLN A 327 -1.32 -26.82 22.00
CA GLN A 327 -1.79 -25.82 21.02
C GLN A 327 -2.03 -24.46 21.68
N LEU A 328 -2.73 -24.46 22.82
CA LEU A 328 -3.01 -23.24 23.57
C LEU A 328 -1.74 -22.60 24.16
N SER A 329 -0.83 -23.43 24.68
CA SER A 329 0.46 -22.97 25.20
C SER A 329 1.29 -22.30 24.11
N ILE A 330 1.33 -22.89 22.91
CA ILE A 330 2.01 -22.34 21.74
C ILE A 330 1.33 -21.04 21.30
N LEU A 331 -0.01 -21.03 21.15
CA LEU A 331 -0.75 -19.84 20.74
C LEU A 331 -0.50 -18.64 21.67
N HIS A 332 -0.35 -18.90 22.96
CA HIS A 332 -0.05 -17.88 23.96
C HIS A 332 1.43 -17.48 24.01
N SER A 333 2.32 -18.19 23.32
CA SER A 333 3.76 -17.89 23.32
C SER A 333 4.03 -16.49 22.76
N PRO A 334 4.88 -15.67 23.43
CA PRO A 334 5.26 -14.36 22.92
C PRO A 334 5.84 -14.40 21.51
N LEU A 335 6.57 -15.47 21.16
CA LEU A 335 7.15 -15.63 19.84
C LEU A 335 6.08 -15.85 18.76
N THR A 336 5.07 -16.67 19.04
CA THR A 336 3.95 -16.93 18.12
C THR A 336 3.17 -15.64 17.87
N ILE A 337 2.85 -14.91 18.94
CA ILE A 337 2.17 -13.62 18.85
C ILE A 337 3.02 -12.63 18.04
N LEU A 338 4.31 -12.50 18.33
CA LEU A 338 5.20 -11.62 17.57
C LEU A 338 5.19 -11.95 16.07
N ILE A 339 5.28 -13.22 15.70
CA ILE A 339 5.23 -13.66 14.30
C ILE A 339 3.89 -13.30 13.66
N PHE A 340 2.77 -13.50 14.37
CA PHE A 340 1.45 -13.13 13.85
C PHE A 340 1.37 -11.62 13.60
N TYR A 341 1.83 -10.79 14.52
CA TYR A 341 1.86 -9.34 14.34
C TYR A 341 2.77 -8.93 13.18
N LEU A 342 3.97 -9.52 13.04
CA LEU A 342 4.83 -9.26 11.89
C LEU A 342 4.08 -9.54 10.58
N TRP A 343 3.38 -10.67 10.48
CA TRP A 343 2.57 -10.98 9.30
C TRP A 343 1.39 -10.04 9.08
N ARG A 344 0.74 -9.55 10.15
CA ARG A 344 -0.36 -8.57 10.02
C ARG A 344 0.08 -7.31 9.28
N TYR A 345 1.30 -6.82 9.55
CA TYR A 345 1.84 -5.59 8.95
C TYR A 345 2.66 -5.83 7.67
N LEU A 346 3.16 -7.05 7.47
CA LEU A 346 3.98 -7.43 6.31
C LEU A 346 3.23 -8.25 5.27
N CYS A 347 1.92 -8.48 5.43
CA CYS A 347 1.12 -9.14 4.39
C CYS A 347 0.90 -8.22 3.18
N ALA A 348 0.65 -8.82 2.02
CA ALA A 348 0.49 -8.08 0.77
C ALA A 348 -0.65 -7.06 0.84
N LEU A 349 -1.75 -7.38 1.51
CA LEU A 349 -2.90 -6.48 1.68
C LEU A 349 -2.52 -5.20 2.44
N SER A 350 -1.66 -5.30 3.46
CA SER A 350 -1.15 -4.10 4.17
C SER A 350 -0.24 -3.26 3.30
N ILE A 351 0.63 -3.88 2.50
CA ILE A 351 1.44 -3.16 1.52
C ILE A 351 0.54 -2.43 0.52
N GLN A 352 -0.54 -3.06 0.07
CA GLN A 352 -1.51 -2.49 -0.87
C GLN A 352 -2.17 -1.24 -0.29
N ASP A 353 -2.53 -1.26 0.99
CA ASP A 353 -3.11 -0.12 1.68
C ASP A 353 -2.09 1.00 1.92
N TYR A 354 -0.85 0.67 2.25
CA TYR A 354 0.22 1.65 2.38
C TYR A 354 0.55 2.32 1.04
N LEU A 355 0.56 1.55 -0.05
CA LEU A 355 0.74 2.08 -1.40
C LEU A 355 -0.44 2.99 -1.79
N SER A 356 -1.67 2.55 -1.53
CA SER A 356 -2.89 3.34 -1.76
C SER A 356 -2.83 4.68 -1.01
N PHE A 357 -2.42 4.65 0.25
CA PHE A 357 -2.21 5.85 1.05
C PHE A 357 -1.11 6.75 0.47
N ALA A 358 0.03 6.17 0.07
CA ALA A 358 1.13 6.91 -0.56
C ALA A 358 0.68 7.61 -1.86
N ILE A 359 -0.16 6.96 -2.67
CA ILE A 359 -0.77 7.58 -3.86
C ILE A 359 -1.68 8.74 -3.47
N PHE A 360 -2.49 8.56 -2.42
CA PHE A 360 -3.44 9.57 -1.96
C PHE A 360 -2.77 10.87 -1.51
N ILE A 361 -1.58 10.78 -0.89
CA ILE A 361 -0.80 11.93 -0.40
C ILE A 361 0.31 12.41 -1.34
N ASP A 362 0.38 11.87 -2.55
CA ASP A 362 1.40 12.17 -3.56
C ASP A 362 2.85 11.86 -3.11
N ARG A 363 3.05 10.74 -2.41
CA ARG A 363 4.36 10.25 -1.94
C ARG A 363 4.67 8.83 -2.43
N THR A 364 4.08 8.44 -3.56
CA THR A 364 4.20 7.09 -4.13
C THR A 364 5.65 6.70 -4.40
N TRP A 365 6.44 7.61 -4.97
CA TRP A 365 7.83 7.32 -5.33
C TRP A 365 8.70 7.13 -4.09
N GLU A 366 8.60 8.06 -3.13
CA GLU A 366 9.34 7.97 -1.87
C GLU A 366 8.96 6.72 -1.07
N PHE A 367 7.69 6.33 -1.09
CA PHE A 367 7.24 5.09 -0.48
C PHE A 367 7.90 3.86 -1.13
N ILE A 368 7.85 3.74 -2.46
CA ILE A 368 8.42 2.60 -3.18
C ILE A 368 9.94 2.52 -2.98
N GLN A 369 10.65 3.66 -3.01
CA GLN A 369 12.09 3.70 -2.78
C GLN A 369 12.46 3.33 -1.33
N LYS A 370 11.84 3.98 -0.33
CA LYS A 370 12.17 3.76 1.09
C LYS A 370 11.81 2.37 1.58
N THR A 371 10.71 1.81 1.09
CA THR A 371 10.35 0.44 1.40
C THR A 371 11.29 -0.57 0.77
N SER A 372 12.12 -0.17 -0.21
CA SER A 372 12.85 -1.15 -1.00
C SER A 372 13.78 -2.05 -0.18
N THR A 373 14.67 -1.46 0.60
CA THR A 373 15.64 -2.22 1.40
C THR A 373 15.04 -2.72 2.70
N ILE A 374 14.36 -1.84 3.45
CA ILE A 374 13.83 -2.16 4.78
C ILE A 374 12.86 -3.34 4.69
N TYR A 375 11.98 -3.33 3.68
CA TYR A 375 10.96 -4.36 3.53
C TYR A 375 11.54 -5.72 3.13
N TRP A 376 12.58 -5.75 2.29
CA TRP A 376 13.25 -7.01 1.97
C TRP A 376 13.83 -7.66 3.22
N CYS A 377 14.54 -6.89 4.04
CA CYS A 377 15.14 -7.39 5.27
C CYS A 377 14.08 -7.91 6.24
N THR A 378 13.01 -7.14 6.48
CA THR A 378 11.96 -7.53 7.42
C THR A 378 11.13 -8.72 6.90
N LEU A 379 10.81 -8.77 5.61
CA LEU A 379 10.06 -9.88 5.01
C LEU A 379 10.86 -11.19 5.06
N LEU A 380 12.12 -11.18 4.62
CA LEU A 380 12.96 -12.38 4.61
C LEU A 380 13.23 -12.89 6.03
N LEU A 381 13.47 -11.99 6.97
CA LEU A 381 13.60 -12.34 8.39
C LEU A 381 12.30 -12.96 8.93
N THR A 382 11.15 -12.37 8.61
CA THR A 382 9.84 -12.89 9.05
C THR A 382 9.55 -14.26 8.46
N ILE A 383 9.86 -14.48 7.18
CA ILE A 383 9.76 -15.79 6.53
C ILE A 383 10.63 -16.81 7.26
N PHE A 384 11.92 -16.50 7.46
CA PHE A 384 12.86 -17.39 8.12
C PHE A 384 12.43 -17.75 9.55
N LEU A 385 12.05 -16.75 10.36
CA LEU A 385 11.56 -16.97 11.72
C LEU A 385 10.29 -17.81 11.75
N THR A 386 9.38 -17.58 10.80
CA THR A 386 8.13 -18.34 10.70
C THR A 386 8.39 -19.81 10.38
N GLU A 387 9.28 -20.10 9.43
CA GLU A 387 9.63 -21.47 9.06
C GLU A 387 10.29 -22.23 10.20
N LEU A 388 11.25 -21.60 10.89
CA LEU A 388 11.88 -22.19 12.07
C LEU A 388 10.84 -22.51 13.14
N HIS A 389 9.94 -21.56 13.41
CA HIS A 389 8.91 -21.72 14.42
C HIS A 389 7.88 -22.81 14.06
N ILE A 390 7.42 -22.87 12.81
CA ILE A 390 6.52 -23.94 12.33
C ILE A 390 7.19 -25.31 12.46
N ASN A 391 8.47 -25.43 12.10
CA ASN A 391 9.20 -26.70 12.21
C ASN A 391 9.39 -27.13 13.67
N GLN A 392 9.63 -26.19 14.58
CA GLN A 392 9.67 -26.46 16.02
C GLN A 392 8.32 -26.93 16.56
N ILE A 393 7.22 -26.29 16.14
CA ILE A 393 5.87 -26.71 16.54
C ILE A 393 5.58 -28.14 16.05
N ARG A 394 5.90 -28.44 14.79
CA ARG A 394 5.72 -29.78 14.22
C ARG A 394 6.49 -30.84 14.99
N SER A 395 7.75 -30.58 15.35
CA SER A 395 8.55 -31.55 16.11
C SER A 395 7.96 -31.81 17.50
N LEU A 396 7.43 -30.78 18.17
CA LEU A 396 6.74 -30.93 19.46
C LEU A 396 5.49 -31.84 19.35
N PHE A 397 4.68 -31.66 18.31
CA PHE A 397 3.52 -32.53 18.09
C PHE A 397 3.92 -33.97 17.75
N THR A 398 4.98 -34.17 16.96
CA THR A 398 5.47 -35.53 16.66
C THR A 398 5.93 -36.24 17.93
N VAL A 399 6.68 -35.57 18.80
CA VAL A 399 7.13 -36.14 20.08
C VAL A 399 5.94 -36.48 20.98
N LEU A 400 4.91 -35.64 21.00
CA LEU A 400 3.69 -35.92 21.77
C LEU A 400 2.95 -37.14 21.22
N ALA A 401 2.86 -37.30 19.90
CA ALA A 401 2.19 -38.44 19.27
C ALA A 401 2.90 -39.79 19.48
N THR A 402 4.21 -39.77 19.76
CA THR A 402 5.00 -40.98 20.06
C THR A 402 4.96 -41.43 21.53
N LYS A 403 4.41 -40.60 22.43
CA LYS A 403 4.22 -40.91 23.85
C LYS A 403 2.80 -41.39 24.09
#